data_AF-A0A961HTQ7-F1
#
_entry.id   AF-A0A961HTQ7-F1
#
_cell.length_a   1.000
_cell.length_b   1.000
_cell.length_c   1.000
_cell.angle_alpha   90.00
_cell.angle_beta   90.00
_cell.angle_gamma   90.00
#
_symmetry.space_group_name_H-M   'P 1'
#
loop_
_entity.id
_entity.type
_entity.pdbx_description
1 polymer ?
#
loop_
_entity_poly.entity_id
_entity_poly.type
_entity_poly.pdbx_seq_one_letter_code
_entity_poly.pdbx_strand_id
1 'polypeptide(L)'
;WEIGLSETHQTLVAEGLRDRVVVGTDGKMMTGRDVVIAALLGAEEYGFSTAALVTQGCIMMRKCHLNTCPVGIATQDPDLRKKFTGQPEYLVRYLTFVATEVREIMAAMGFRTIEEMIGQVDRIRPVRLKTHWKARGLELSKILNKPKPAFGTGLYCSKKQDHGLDEQIDHVLIEKAKPALEKKEPTTIEIPVQNTDRTVGAMLSGEIAKKYG
;
A
#
# COMPACT_ATOMS: atom_id res chain seq x y z
N TRP A 1 -7.91 -6.64 9.16
CA TRP A 1 -7.19 -6.78 7.87
C TRP A 1 -6.68 -8.20 7.68
N GLU A 2 -6.43 -8.93 8.77
CA GLU A 2 -5.87 -10.28 8.83
C GLU A 2 -6.56 -11.29 7.90
N ILE A 3 -7.90 -11.32 7.88
CA ILE A 3 -8.67 -12.24 7.01
C ILE A 3 -8.43 -11.91 5.53
N GLY A 4 -8.72 -10.66 5.13
CA GLY A 4 -8.62 -10.24 3.73
C GLY A 4 -7.20 -10.27 3.18
N LEU A 5 -6.21 -9.90 4.00
CA LEU A 5 -4.79 -9.99 3.66
C LEU A 5 -4.39 -11.45 3.39
N SER A 6 -4.72 -12.34 4.33
CA SER A 6 -4.41 -13.76 4.24
C SER A 6 -5.09 -14.40 3.03
N GLU A 7 -6.37 -14.12 2.80
CA GLU A 7 -7.12 -14.67 1.66
C GLU A 7 -6.54 -14.19 0.32
N THR A 8 -6.22 -12.89 0.22
CA THR A 8 -5.59 -12.31 -0.98
C THR A 8 -4.25 -12.96 -1.25
N HIS A 9 -3.39 -13.06 -0.23
CA HIS A 9 -2.08 -13.69 -0.34
C HIS A 9 -2.20 -15.16 -0.76
N GLN A 10 -3.02 -15.94 -0.06
CA GLN A 10 -3.20 -17.37 -0.35
C GLN A 10 -3.72 -17.60 -1.78
N THR A 11 -4.70 -16.82 -2.22
CA THR A 11 -5.28 -16.94 -3.56
C THR A 11 -4.25 -16.60 -4.64
N LEU A 12 -3.54 -15.47 -4.50
CA LEU A 12 -2.52 -15.07 -5.48
C LEU A 12 -1.37 -16.08 -5.57
N VAL A 13 -0.98 -16.70 -4.45
CA VAL A 13 0.07 -17.74 -4.44
C VAL A 13 -0.43 -19.02 -5.12
N ALA A 14 -1.67 -19.43 -4.82
CA ALA A 14 -2.28 -20.63 -5.42
C ALA A 14 -2.48 -20.51 -6.93
N GLU A 15 -2.75 -19.30 -7.43
CA GLU A 15 -2.93 -19.03 -8.86
C GLU A 15 -1.64 -18.65 -9.60
N GLY A 16 -0.49 -18.59 -8.91
CA GLY A 16 0.79 -18.21 -9.54
C GLY A 16 0.84 -16.74 -10.00
N LEU A 17 0.13 -15.86 -9.31
CA LEU A 17 0.04 -14.42 -9.60
C LEU A 17 0.75 -13.54 -8.56
N ARG A 18 1.18 -14.13 -7.44
CA ARG A 18 1.74 -13.39 -6.29
C ARG A 18 3.00 -12.60 -6.61
N ASP A 19 3.78 -13.04 -7.58
CA ASP A 19 5.06 -12.44 -7.95
C ASP A 19 4.96 -11.13 -8.74
N ARG A 20 3.76 -10.71 -9.13
CA ARG A 20 3.51 -9.53 -9.99
C ARG A 20 2.90 -8.34 -9.27
N VAL A 21 2.45 -8.52 -8.03
CA VAL A 21 1.67 -7.53 -7.30
C VAL A 21 2.25 -7.32 -5.92
N VAL A 22 2.43 -6.06 -5.55
CA VAL A 22 2.77 -5.68 -4.18
C VAL A 22 1.48 -5.68 -3.37
N VAL A 23 1.45 -6.44 -2.27
CA VAL A 23 0.28 -6.49 -1.39
C VAL A 23 0.49 -5.57 -0.20
N GLY A 24 -0.20 -4.43 -0.18
CA GLY A 24 -0.22 -3.51 0.95
C GLY A 24 -1.36 -3.80 1.93
N THR A 25 -1.17 -3.46 3.21
CA THR A 25 -2.24 -3.49 4.22
C THR A 25 -2.17 -2.30 5.16
N ASP A 26 -3.32 -1.84 5.63
CA ASP A 26 -3.47 -0.89 6.72
C ASP A 26 -4.55 -1.35 7.71
N GLY A 27 -4.93 -0.47 8.65
CA GLY A 27 -6.04 -0.72 9.57
C GLY A 27 -5.56 -0.87 11.01
N LYS A 28 -5.41 0.27 11.68
CA LYS A 28 -4.90 0.35 13.07
C LYS A 28 -3.51 -0.30 13.25
N MET A 29 -2.68 -0.22 12.21
CA MET A 29 -1.24 -0.47 12.31
C MET A 29 -0.63 0.56 13.26
N MET A 30 -0.01 0.12 14.36
CA MET A 30 0.53 1.03 15.38
C MET A 30 1.94 0.65 15.83
N THR A 31 2.31 -0.62 15.75
CA THR A 31 3.54 -1.17 16.32
C THR A 31 4.36 -1.94 15.29
N GLY A 32 5.62 -2.20 15.59
CA GLY A 32 6.46 -3.09 14.80
C GLY A 32 5.94 -4.53 14.82
N ARG A 33 5.31 -4.97 15.92
CA ARG A 33 4.61 -6.26 15.95
C ARG A 33 3.48 -6.34 14.92
N ASP A 34 2.70 -5.29 14.73
CA ASP A 34 1.61 -5.29 13.74
C ASP A 34 2.18 -5.46 12.33
N VAL A 35 3.29 -4.76 12.01
CA VAL A 35 4.03 -4.90 10.74
C VAL A 35 4.52 -6.32 10.54
N VAL A 36 5.12 -6.92 11.57
CA VAL A 36 5.62 -8.30 11.51
C VAL A 36 4.49 -9.29 11.24
N ILE A 37 3.35 -9.16 11.93
CA ILE A 37 2.20 -10.04 11.69
C ILE A 37 1.67 -9.84 10.26
N ALA A 38 1.58 -8.61 9.78
CA ALA A 38 1.20 -8.32 8.40
C ALA A 38 2.15 -8.96 7.38
N ALA A 39 3.46 -8.85 7.58
CA ALA A 39 4.47 -9.49 6.73
C ALA A 39 4.28 -11.01 6.70
N LEU A 40 4.21 -11.64 7.88
CA LEU A 40 4.02 -13.08 8.01
C LEU A 40 2.73 -13.57 7.34
N LEU A 41 1.67 -12.75 7.35
CA LEU A 41 0.40 -13.03 6.63
C LEU A 41 0.44 -12.70 5.14
N GLY A 42 1.51 -12.08 4.63
CA GLY A 42 1.76 -11.93 3.20
C GLY A 42 1.87 -10.51 2.66
N ALA A 43 1.84 -9.48 3.52
CA ALA A 43 1.97 -8.08 3.10
C ALA A 43 3.43 -7.68 2.84
N GLU A 44 3.60 -6.68 1.98
CA GLU A 44 4.87 -6.05 1.60
C GLU A 44 4.93 -4.57 2.00
N GLU A 45 3.77 -3.90 2.00
CA GLU A 45 3.64 -2.50 2.37
C GLU A 45 2.67 -2.32 3.54
N TYR A 46 2.97 -1.36 4.41
CA TYR A 46 2.29 -1.17 5.68
C TYR A 46 1.82 0.28 5.83
N GLY A 47 0.51 0.50 5.82
CA GLY A 47 -0.09 1.82 5.94
C GLY A 47 -0.32 2.25 7.39
N PHE A 48 0.14 3.45 7.73
CA PHE A 48 -0.05 4.08 9.04
C PHE A 48 -0.86 5.37 8.91
N SER A 49 -2.06 5.38 9.50
CA SER A 49 -2.96 6.54 9.43
C SER A 49 -3.18 7.16 10.82
N THR A 50 -3.98 6.50 11.67
CA THR A 50 -4.32 7.06 12.99
C THR A 50 -3.09 7.27 13.87
N ALA A 51 -2.15 6.33 13.89
CA ALA A 51 -0.93 6.48 14.68
C ALA A 51 -0.10 7.69 14.21
N ALA A 52 0.04 7.88 12.90
CA ALA A 52 0.68 9.07 12.33
C ALA A 52 -0.03 10.36 12.79
N LEU A 53 -1.37 10.43 12.72
CA LEU A 53 -2.12 11.59 13.20
C LEU A 53 -1.94 11.83 14.71
N VAL A 54 -1.87 10.77 15.52
CA VAL A 54 -1.61 10.88 16.97
C VAL A 54 -0.22 11.45 17.24
N THR A 55 0.81 11.03 16.49
CA THR A 55 2.17 11.62 16.61
C THR A 55 2.19 13.11 16.25
N GLN A 56 1.25 13.56 15.43
CA GLN A 56 1.08 14.96 15.04
C GLN A 56 0.16 15.74 16.00
N GLY A 57 -0.28 15.15 17.11
CA GLY A 57 -1.05 15.83 18.16
C GLY A 57 -2.54 15.45 18.22
N CYS A 58 -3.00 14.45 17.48
CA CYS A 58 -4.40 14.01 17.56
C CYS A 58 -4.70 13.44 18.94
N ILE A 59 -5.63 14.07 19.65
CA ILE A 59 -6.11 13.64 20.97
C ILE A 59 -7.33 12.70 20.92
N MET A 60 -7.63 12.13 19.75
CA MET A 60 -8.73 11.18 19.54
C MET A 60 -10.11 11.68 19.99
N MET A 61 -10.40 12.98 19.79
CA MET A 61 -11.69 13.61 20.17
C MET A 61 -12.89 13.09 19.36
N ARG A 62 -12.66 12.51 18.17
CA ARG A 62 -13.70 11.94 17.27
C ARG A 62 -14.74 12.95 16.78
N LYS A 63 -14.37 14.23 16.66
CA LYS A 63 -15.16 15.30 16.04
C LYS A 63 -14.64 15.76 14.67
N CYS A 64 -13.88 14.90 13.99
CA CYS A 64 -13.23 15.23 12.72
C CYS A 64 -14.23 15.72 11.65
N HIS A 65 -15.44 15.15 11.64
CA HIS A 65 -16.53 15.51 10.72
C HIS A 65 -17.21 16.86 11.02
N LEU A 66 -16.94 17.46 12.18
CA LEU A 66 -17.60 18.70 12.62
C LEU A 66 -16.76 19.95 12.36
N ASN A 67 -15.62 19.84 11.69
CA ASN A 67 -14.70 20.96 11.43
C ASN A 67 -14.17 21.68 12.70
N THR A 68 -14.34 21.08 13.88
CA THR A 68 -14.06 21.69 15.20
C THR A 68 -12.86 21.05 15.92
N CYS A 69 -11.87 20.56 15.16
CA CYS A 69 -10.69 19.92 15.73
C CYS A 69 -9.91 20.92 16.62
N PRO A 70 -9.77 20.67 17.94
CA PRO A 70 -9.18 21.64 18.85
C PRO A 70 -7.65 21.78 18.70
N VAL A 71 -7.02 20.84 17.98
CA VAL A 71 -5.57 20.75 17.76
C VAL A 71 -5.18 21.00 16.30
N GLY A 72 -6.11 21.53 15.48
CA GLY A 72 -5.79 21.98 14.13
C GLY A 72 -5.51 20.88 13.09
N ILE A 73 -5.83 19.61 13.38
CA ILE A 73 -5.58 18.49 12.46
C ILE A 73 -6.71 18.32 11.43
N ALA A 74 -7.92 18.02 11.90
CA ALA A 74 -9.07 17.73 11.03
C ALA A 74 -10.04 18.92 11.01
N THR A 75 -9.56 20.06 10.50
CA THR A 75 -10.34 21.31 10.39
C THR A 75 -9.77 22.19 9.27
N GLN A 76 -10.66 22.90 8.58
CA GLN A 76 -10.35 23.94 7.61
C GLN A 76 -10.49 25.36 8.20
N ASP A 77 -10.99 25.48 9.44
CA ASP A 77 -11.10 26.76 10.14
C ASP A 77 -9.70 27.37 10.36
N PRO A 78 -9.44 28.61 9.88
CA PRO A 78 -8.13 29.23 9.99
C PRO A 78 -7.61 29.41 11.43
N ASP A 79 -8.49 29.69 12.39
CA ASP A 79 -8.10 29.92 13.78
C ASP A 79 -7.83 28.61 14.51
N LEU A 80 -8.54 27.53 14.17
CA LEU A 80 -8.22 26.20 14.67
C LEU A 80 -6.97 25.62 14.02
N ARG A 81 -6.72 25.86 12.72
CA ARG A 81 -5.50 25.41 12.03
C ARG A 81 -4.23 26.00 12.63
N LYS A 82 -4.26 27.24 13.12
CA LYS A 82 -3.13 27.86 13.86
C LYS A 82 -2.72 27.09 15.12
N LYS A 83 -3.59 26.21 15.65
CA LYS A 83 -3.32 25.37 16.82
C LYS A 83 -2.57 24.08 16.48
N PHE A 84 -2.33 23.79 15.19
CA PHE A 84 -1.53 22.64 14.79
C PHE A 84 -0.08 22.82 15.19
N THR A 85 0.45 21.87 15.95
CA THR A 85 1.83 21.88 16.49
C THR A 85 2.63 20.65 16.07
N GLY A 86 2.08 19.83 15.18
CA GLY A 86 2.76 18.65 14.64
C GLY A 86 3.99 19.06 13.82
N GLN A 87 5.04 18.25 13.92
CA GLN A 87 6.28 18.44 13.19
C GLN A 87 6.62 17.15 12.42
N PRO A 88 7.19 17.24 11.20
CA PRO A 88 7.64 16.08 10.45
C PRO A 88 8.54 15.13 11.27
N GLU A 89 9.39 15.69 12.13
CA GLU A 89 10.33 14.98 13.00
C GLU A 89 9.62 14.00 13.94
N TYR A 90 8.40 14.31 14.39
CA TYR A 90 7.63 13.42 15.26
C TYR A 90 7.20 12.15 14.52
N LEU A 91 6.81 12.29 13.25
CA LEU A 91 6.44 11.16 12.41
C LEU A 91 7.68 10.32 12.05
N VAL A 92 8.78 10.98 11.68
CA VAL A 92 10.07 10.32 11.39
C VAL A 92 10.52 9.49 12.60
N ARG A 93 10.45 10.07 13.81
CA ARG A 93 10.83 9.38 15.05
C ARG A 93 9.93 8.18 15.34
N TYR A 94 8.62 8.35 15.19
CA TYR A 94 7.67 7.25 15.36
C TYR A 94 7.95 6.09 14.40
N LEU A 95 8.12 6.35 13.10
CA LEU A 95 8.42 5.32 12.11
C LEU A 95 9.79 4.68 12.36
N THR A 96 10.77 5.44 12.87
CA THR A 96 12.08 4.91 13.30
C THR A 96 11.93 3.91 14.45
N PHE A 97 11.08 4.20 15.44
CA PHE A 97 10.80 3.28 16.53
C PHE A 97 10.09 2.01 16.05
N VAL A 98 9.07 2.15 15.19
CA VAL A 98 8.39 1.01 14.57
C VAL A 98 9.40 0.14 13.80
N ALA A 99 10.24 0.74 12.97
CA ALA A 99 11.26 0.01 12.22
C ALA A 99 12.30 -0.67 13.13
N THR A 100 12.64 -0.05 14.26
CA THR A 100 13.54 -0.65 15.27
C THR A 100 12.90 -1.89 15.90
N GLU A 101 11.65 -1.79 16.34
CA GLU A 101 10.90 -2.91 16.90
C GLU A 101 10.75 -4.05 15.89
N VAL A 102 10.48 -3.73 14.61
CA VAL A 102 10.46 -4.74 13.52
C VAL A 102 11.79 -5.49 13.44
N ARG A 103 12.92 -4.78 13.43
CA ARG A 103 14.26 -5.39 13.36
C ARG A 103 14.56 -6.28 14.57
N GLU A 104 14.17 -5.87 15.76
CA GLU A 104 14.32 -6.66 16.99
C GLU A 104 13.53 -7.96 16.92
N ILE A 105 12.27 -7.90 16.48
CA ILE A 105 11.41 -9.09 16.32
C ILE A 105 11.93 -10.00 15.20
N MET A 106 12.35 -9.44 14.06
CA MET A 106 12.98 -10.20 12.97
C MET A 106 14.22 -10.95 13.45
N ALA A 107 15.11 -10.28 14.18
CA ALA A 107 16.32 -10.88 14.73
C ALA A 107 15.99 -12.03 15.70
N ALA A 108 14.96 -11.86 16.54
CA ALA A 108 14.49 -12.90 17.46
C ALA A 108 13.94 -14.14 16.72
N MET A 109 13.40 -13.97 15.50
CA MET A 109 12.91 -15.07 14.66
C MET A 109 13.94 -15.63 13.68
N GLY A 110 15.10 -14.97 13.55
CA GLY A 110 16.19 -15.38 12.66
C GLY A 110 16.08 -14.89 11.21
N PHE A 111 15.28 -13.87 10.94
CA PHE A 111 15.17 -13.24 9.60
C PHE A 111 16.13 -12.06 9.46
N ARG A 112 16.77 -11.94 8.29
CA ARG A 112 17.67 -10.83 7.95
C ARG A 112 16.99 -9.78 7.09
N THR A 113 16.04 -10.17 6.25
CA THR A 113 15.28 -9.25 5.40
C THR A 113 13.77 -9.48 5.56
N ILE A 114 12.97 -8.49 5.14
CA ILE A 114 11.51 -8.60 5.21
C ILE A 114 11.02 -9.67 4.23
N GLU A 115 11.63 -9.78 3.06
CA GLU A 115 11.28 -10.75 2.01
C GLU A 115 11.36 -12.20 2.51
N GLU A 116 12.35 -12.52 3.36
CA GLU A 116 12.45 -13.85 3.98
C GLU A 116 11.27 -14.17 4.91
N MET A 117 10.65 -13.14 5.49
CA MET A 117 9.54 -13.24 6.45
C MET A 117 8.16 -13.27 5.77
N ILE A 118 8.03 -12.70 4.57
CA ILE A 118 6.73 -12.59 3.89
C ILE A 118 6.09 -13.97 3.68
N GLY A 119 4.85 -14.13 4.16
CA GLY A 119 4.08 -15.37 4.00
C GLY A 119 4.54 -16.55 4.87
N GLN A 120 5.49 -16.35 5.79
CA GLN A 120 5.95 -17.40 6.74
C GLN A 120 4.96 -17.58 7.91
N VAL A 121 3.69 -17.86 7.61
CA VAL A 121 2.60 -18.01 8.59
C VAL A 121 2.86 -19.08 9.65
N ASP A 122 3.75 -20.04 9.39
CA ASP A 122 4.20 -21.06 10.34
C ASP A 122 4.93 -20.49 11.56
N ARG A 123 5.42 -19.24 11.49
CA ARG A 123 5.99 -18.52 12.63
C ARG A 123 4.93 -17.96 13.58
N ILE A 124 3.66 -17.99 13.20
CA ILE A 124 2.55 -17.53 14.04
C ILE A 124 1.95 -18.73 14.79
N ARG A 125 2.06 -18.69 16.11
CA ARG A 125 1.35 -19.64 16.98
C ARG A 125 0.17 -18.96 17.69
N PRO A 126 -1.08 -19.33 17.40
CA PRO A 126 -2.23 -18.73 18.06
C PRO A 126 -2.33 -19.22 19.52
N VAL A 127 -2.58 -18.28 20.44
CA VAL A 127 -2.88 -18.60 21.84
C VAL A 127 -4.38 -18.95 21.95
N ARG A 128 -4.69 -20.23 22.18
CA ARG A 128 -6.08 -20.68 22.35
C ARG A 128 -6.60 -20.38 23.75
N LEU A 129 -7.53 -19.44 23.86
CA LEU A 129 -8.20 -19.09 25.11
C LEU A 129 -9.37 -20.05 25.40
N LYS A 130 -9.05 -21.31 25.73
CA LYS A 130 -10.03 -22.39 25.95
C LYS A 130 -11.05 -22.08 27.06
N THR A 131 -10.63 -21.33 28.09
CA THR A 131 -11.46 -20.96 29.23
C THR A 131 -12.35 -19.74 28.99
N HIS A 132 -12.09 -18.97 27.92
CA HIS A 132 -12.84 -17.77 27.64
C HIS A 132 -14.11 -18.08 26.84
N TRP A 133 -15.27 -17.85 27.44
CA TRP A 133 -16.58 -18.27 26.93
C TRP A 133 -16.91 -17.81 25.50
N LYS A 134 -16.47 -16.61 25.07
CA LYS A 134 -16.64 -16.12 23.69
C LYS A 134 -15.54 -16.58 22.72
N ALA A 135 -14.34 -16.88 23.22
CA ALA A 135 -13.17 -17.09 22.37
C ALA A 135 -12.87 -18.58 22.15
N ARG A 136 -13.45 -19.47 22.96
CA ARG A 136 -13.24 -20.92 22.88
C ARG A 136 -13.57 -21.55 21.52
N GLY A 137 -14.44 -20.91 20.72
CA GLY A 137 -14.83 -21.38 19.39
C GLY A 137 -14.06 -20.73 18.23
N LEU A 138 -13.11 -19.83 18.50
CA LEU A 138 -12.34 -19.19 17.44
C LEU A 138 -11.39 -20.19 16.78
N GLU A 139 -11.55 -20.32 15.47
CA GLU A 139 -10.74 -21.16 14.59
C GLU A 139 -9.95 -20.23 13.66
N LEU A 140 -8.62 -20.36 13.66
CA LEU A 140 -7.70 -19.47 12.93
C LEU A 140 -6.90 -20.21 11.84
N SER A 141 -7.11 -21.51 11.65
CA SER A 141 -6.32 -22.31 10.70
C SER A 141 -6.51 -21.83 9.28
N LYS A 142 -7.68 -21.29 8.93
CA LYS A 142 -7.90 -20.70 7.59
C LYS A 142 -7.02 -19.48 7.33
N ILE A 143 -6.78 -18.65 8.35
CA ILE A 143 -5.92 -17.46 8.25
C ILE A 143 -4.43 -17.88 8.28
N LEU A 144 -4.10 -18.91 9.06
CA LEU A 144 -2.73 -19.39 9.24
C LEU A 144 -2.36 -20.54 8.29
N ASN A 145 -3.09 -20.69 7.19
CA ASN A 145 -2.82 -21.72 6.19
C ASN A 145 -1.67 -21.27 5.29
N LYS A 146 -0.58 -22.06 5.25
CA LYS A 146 0.57 -21.76 4.39
C LYS A 146 0.25 -22.16 2.95
N PRO A 147 0.13 -21.21 2.00
CA PRO A 147 -0.15 -21.56 0.62
C PRO A 147 1.07 -22.24 -0.02
N LYS A 148 0.82 -23.13 -0.97
CA LYS A 148 1.86 -23.75 -1.80
C LYS A 148 1.97 -22.95 -3.09
N PRO A 149 3.14 -22.40 -3.43
CA PRO A 149 3.28 -21.67 -4.68
C PRO A 149 3.05 -22.56 -5.89
N ALA A 150 2.17 -22.12 -6.79
CA ALA A 150 1.97 -22.75 -8.08
C ALA A 150 3.06 -22.32 -9.07
N PHE A 151 3.38 -23.19 -10.04
CA PHE A 151 4.29 -22.88 -11.16
C PHE A 151 5.68 -22.34 -10.76
N GLY A 152 6.15 -22.62 -9.53
CA GLY A 152 7.43 -22.12 -9.03
C GLY A 152 7.45 -20.61 -8.73
N THR A 153 6.30 -19.95 -8.59
CA THR A 153 6.24 -18.54 -8.22
C THR A 153 6.67 -18.31 -6.76
N GLY A 154 7.04 -17.08 -6.41
CA GLY A 154 7.39 -16.69 -5.04
C GLY A 154 6.18 -16.44 -4.14
N LEU A 155 6.47 -16.00 -2.90
CA LEU A 155 5.47 -15.54 -1.92
C LEU A 155 5.32 -14.01 -1.89
N TYR A 156 6.15 -13.28 -2.63
CA TYR A 156 6.20 -11.83 -2.66
C TYR A 156 6.42 -11.35 -4.11
N CYS A 157 6.25 -10.05 -4.34
CA CYS A 157 6.43 -9.42 -5.65
C CYS A 157 7.91 -9.48 -6.06
N SER A 158 8.22 -10.19 -7.13
CA SER A 158 9.59 -10.37 -7.62
C SER A 158 9.76 -10.03 -9.09
N LYS A 159 8.68 -9.74 -9.82
CA LYS A 159 8.73 -9.33 -11.23
C LYS A 159 7.75 -8.21 -11.53
N LYS A 160 8.12 -7.38 -12.49
CA LYS A 160 7.20 -6.38 -13.06
C LYS A 160 6.18 -7.07 -13.96
N GLN A 161 4.99 -6.50 -14.03
CA GLN A 161 3.98 -6.90 -15.00
C GLN A 161 4.20 -6.14 -16.31
N ASP A 162 4.08 -6.85 -17.43
CA ASP A 162 3.96 -6.22 -18.74
C ASP A 162 2.48 -5.89 -19.00
N HIS A 163 2.21 -4.61 -19.27
CA HIS A 163 0.87 -4.08 -19.50
C HIS A 163 0.58 -3.84 -20.99
N GLY A 164 1.50 -4.17 -21.90
CA GLY A 164 1.33 -3.94 -23.34
C GLY A 164 1.25 -2.46 -23.70
N LEU A 165 1.90 -1.59 -22.91
CA LEU A 165 1.86 -0.14 -23.15
C LEU A 165 2.70 0.27 -24.37
N ASP A 166 3.64 -0.57 -24.81
CA ASP A 166 4.49 -0.31 -25.97
C ASP A 166 3.69 -0.35 -27.29
N GLU A 167 2.53 -1.01 -27.30
CA GLU A 167 1.66 -1.12 -28.48
C GLU A 167 0.60 -0.01 -28.54
N GLN A 168 0.58 0.92 -27.58
CA GLN A 168 -0.45 1.97 -27.54
C GLN A 168 -0.28 2.97 -28.69
N ILE A 169 -1.40 3.29 -29.35
CA ILE A 169 -1.45 4.26 -30.45
C ILE A 169 -0.95 5.65 -30.06
N ASP A 170 -0.98 5.95 -28.76
CA ASP A 170 -0.48 7.20 -28.19
C ASP A 170 1.00 7.47 -28.48
N HIS A 171 1.83 6.45 -28.68
CA HIS A 171 3.21 6.67 -29.11
C HIS A 171 3.28 7.39 -30.46
N VAL A 172 2.37 7.04 -31.39
CA VAL A 172 2.24 7.72 -32.68
C VAL A 172 1.71 9.14 -32.50
N LEU A 173 0.75 9.34 -31.61
CA LEU A 173 0.23 10.67 -31.29
C LEU A 173 1.30 11.58 -30.72
N ILE A 174 2.11 11.11 -29.76
CA ILE A 174 3.20 11.86 -29.15
C ILE A 174 4.24 12.26 -30.20
N GLU A 175 4.64 11.31 -31.06
CA GLU A 175 5.58 11.60 -32.15
C GLU A 175 5.04 12.66 -33.12
N LYS A 176 3.77 12.56 -33.53
CA LYS A 176 3.13 13.55 -34.41
C LYS A 176 2.89 14.89 -33.72
N ALA A 177 2.73 14.90 -32.39
CA ALA A 177 2.50 16.09 -31.59
C ALA A 177 3.79 16.84 -31.23
N LYS A 178 4.98 16.37 -31.61
CA LYS A 178 6.26 17.05 -31.35
C LYS A 178 6.26 18.55 -31.69
N PRO A 179 5.71 19.03 -32.82
CA PRO A 179 5.65 20.48 -33.09
C PRO A 179 4.86 21.26 -32.03
N ALA A 180 3.71 20.74 -31.61
CA ALA A 180 2.94 21.31 -30.50
C ALA A 180 3.68 21.19 -29.16
N LEU A 181 4.26 20.03 -28.87
CA LEU A 181 4.92 19.76 -27.60
C LEU A 181 6.22 20.55 -27.43
N GLU A 182 6.99 20.78 -28.48
CA GLU A 182 8.31 21.41 -28.39
C GLU A 182 8.29 22.89 -28.73
N LYS A 183 7.50 23.28 -29.73
CA LYS A 183 7.48 24.64 -30.28
C LYS A 183 6.18 25.38 -30.02
N LYS A 184 5.18 24.73 -29.41
CA LYS A 184 3.84 25.28 -29.16
C LYS A 184 3.13 25.69 -30.45
N GLU A 185 3.43 24.98 -31.54
CA GLU A 185 2.80 25.22 -32.84
C GLU A 185 1.41 24.54 -32.90
N PRO A 186 0.38 25.22 -33.42
CA PRO A 186 -0.91 24.57 -33.69
C PRO A 186 -0.72 23.34 -34.58
N THR A 187 -1.08 22.17 -34.08
CA THR A 187 -0.87 20.89 -34.76
C THR A 187 -2.18 20.14 -34.87
N THR A 188 -2.57 19.76 -36.09
CA THR A 188 -3.72 18.88 -36.35
C THR A 188 -3.20 17.48 -36.67
N ILE A 189 -3.73 16.47 -36.00
CA ILE A 189 -3.34 15.07 -36.16
C ILE A 189 -4.57 14.27 -36.52
N GLU A 190 -4.53 13.58 -37.66
CA GLU A 190 -5.55 12.63 -38.08
C GLU A 190 -4.94 11.22 -38.06
N ILE A 191 -5.59 10.32 -37.32
CA ILE A 191 -5.21 8.89 -37.25
C ILE A 191 -6.49 8.04 -37.19
N PRO A 192 -6.50 6.85 -37.81
CA PRO A 192 -7.60 5.91 -37.64
C PRO A 192 -7.57 5.34 -36.21
N VAL A 193 -8.75 5.20 -35.61
CA VAL A 193 -8.93 4.63 -34.26
C VAL A 193 -9.87 3.44 -34.36
N GLN A 194 -9.50 2.34 -33.71
CA GLN A 194 -10.29 1.11 -33.60
C GLN A 194 -10.81 0.91 -32.19
N ASN A 195 -11.73 -0.05 -32.01
CA ASN A 195 -12.29 -0.36 -30.69
C ASN A 195 -11.27 -0.94 -29.70
N THR A 196 -10.13 -1.44 -30.18
CA THR A 196 -9.01 -1.94 -29.38
C THR A 196 -8.14 -0.81 -28.82
N ASP A 197 -8.15 0.36 -29.47
CA ASP A 197 -7.40 1.54 -29.08
C ASP A 197 -8.10 2.23 -27.91
N ARG A 198 -7.71 1.85 -26.70
CA ARG A 198 -8.29 2.39 -25.47
C ARG A 198 -7.45 3.55 -24.97
N THR A 199 -8.10 4.48 -24.26
CA THR A 199 -7.42 5.62 -23.62
C THR A 199 -6.60 6.49 -24.57
N VAL A 200 -7.04 6.62 -25.82
CA VAL A 200 -6.36 7.44 -26.85
C VAL A 200 -6.21 8.88 -26.37
N GLY A 201 -4.99 9.40 -26.46
CA GLY A 201 -4.59 10.74 -26.03
C GLY A 201 -4.19 10.85 -24.54
N ALA A 202 -4.35 9.79 -23.73
CA ALA A 202 -4.03 9.84 -22.31
C ALA A 202 -2.53 10.02 -22.04
N MET A 203 -1.65 9.33 -22.78
CA MET A 203 -0.21 9.49 -22.63
C MET A 203 0.24 10.84 -23.19
N LEU A 204 -0.33 11.28 -24.32
CA LEU A 204 -0.08 12.62 -24.87
C LEU A 204 -0.46 13.72 -23.86
N SER A 205 -1.64 13.59 -23.23
CA SER A 205 -2.06 14.49 -22.15
C SER A 205 -1.06 14.49 -21.00
N GLY A 206 -0.52 13.32 -20.63
CA GLY A 206 0.55 13.18 -19.65
C GLY A 206 1.84 13.94 -20.03
N GLU A 207 2.27 13.86 -21.29
CA GLU A 207 3.43 14.61 -21.78
C GLU A 207 3.20 16.12 -21.77
N ILE A 208 1.99 16.58 -22.09
CA ILE A 208 1.61 18.01 -21.99
C ILE A 208 1.68 18.46 -20.53
N ALA A 209 1.01 17.75 -19.61
CA ALA A 209 1.00 18.09 -18.19
C ALA A 209 2.42 18.08 -17.59
N LYS A 210 3.24 17.08 -17.94
CA LYS A 210 4.63 16.99 -17.49
C LYS A 210 5.48 18.19 -17.91
N LYS A 211 5.20 18.75 -19.09
CA LYS A 211 5.98 19.86 -19.64
C LYS A 211 5.42 21.24 -19.29
N TYR A 212 4.10 21.36 -19.13
CA TYR A 212 3.40 22.64 -19.08
C TYR A 212 2.49 22.83 -17.86
N GLY A 213 2.29 21.80 -17.04
CA GLY A 213 1.34 21.82 -15.92
C GLY A 213 -0.01 21.26 -16.31
#